data_AF-A0A2W2LWJ2-F1
#
_entry.id   AF-A0A2W2LWJ2-F1
#
_cell.length_a   1.000
_cell.length_b   1.000
_cell.length_c   1.000
_cell.angle_alpha   90.00
_cell.angle_beta   90.00
_cell.angle_gamma   90.00
#
_symmetry.space_group_name_H-M   'P 1'
#
loop_
_entity.id
_entity.type
_entity.pdbx_description
1 polymer ?
#
loop_
_entity_poly.entity_id
_entity_poly.type
_entity_poly.pdbx_seq_one_letter_code
_entity_poly.pdbx_strand_id
1 'polypeptide(L)'
;MSHTFEELVAKQRAAGEAHARVERLRENYGPPAQERWTGPQSETYETAWRAWRDLARDLQAALSEYASDEGRPRAEVEAEVERAARTAGEADQGGDGGPDEP
;
A
#
# COMPACT_ATOMS: atom_id res chain seq x y z
N MET A 1 15.73 2.75 -16.04
CA MET A 1 15.18 4.12 -16.05
C MET A 1 15.08 4.50 -14.59
N SER A 2 15.58 5.67 -14.18
CA SER A 2 15.46 6.09 -12.79
C SER A 2 13.99 6.22 -12.43
N HIS A 3 13.55 5.48 -11.42
CA HIS A 3 12.19 5.62 -10.89
C HIS A 3 11.98 7.05 -10.40
N THR A 4 10.78 7.58 -10.54
CA THR A 4 10.46 8.92 -9.99
C THR A 4 9.82 8.80 -8.62
N PHE A 5 9.93 9.84 -7.80
CA PHE A 5 9.26 9.88 -6.49
C PHE A 5 7.74 9.64 -6.61
N GLU A 6 7.08 10.25 -7.60
CA GLU A 6 5.64 10.06 -7.86
C GLU A 6 5.30 8.61 -8.20
N GLU A 7 6.15 7.93 -8.99
CA GLU A 7 5.99 6.51 -9.30
C GLU A 7 6.11 5.63 -8.05
N LEU A 8 7.04 5.93 -7.16
CA LEU A 8 7.18 5.22 -5.88
C LEU A 8 5.94 5.39 -5.01
N VAL A 9 5.39 6.61 -4.95
CA VAL A 9 4.14 6.91 -4.23
C VAL A 9 2.97 6.13 -4.83
N ALA A 10 2.85 6.08 -6.16
CA ALA A 10 1.81 5.29 -6.82
C ALA A 10 1.94 3.79 -6.53
N LYS A 11 3.16 3.24 -6.60
CA LYS A 11 3.46 1.82 -6.26
C LYS A 11 3.15 1.51 -4.79
N GLN A 12 3.53 2.40 -3.87
CA GLN A 12 3.20 2.28 -2.44
C GLN A 12 1.69 2.27 -2.21
N ARG A 13 0.94 3.12 -2.90
CA ARG A 13 -0.51 3.17 -2.80
C ARG A 13 -1.15 1.88 -3.31
N ALA A 14 -0.73 1.40 -4.48
CA ALA A 14 -1.20 0.13 -5.04
C ALA A 14 -0.90 -1.07 -4.12
N ALA A 15 0.30 -1.12 -3.54
CA ALA A 15 0.65 -2.14 -2.55
C ALA A 15 -0.21 -2.00 -1.27
N GLY A 16 -0.46 -0.78 -0.80
CA GLY A 16 -1.33 -0.50 0.35
C GLY A 16 -2.78 -0.95 0.12
N GLU A 17 -3.35 -0.65 -1.05
CA GLU A 17 -4.71 -1.08 -1.42
C GLU A 17 -4.83 -2.59 -1.54
N ALA A 18 -3.83 -3.25 -2.14
CA ALA A 18 -3.78 -4.70 -2.22
C ALA A 18 -3.66 -5.34 -0.82
N HIS A 19 -2.85 -4.75 0.06
CA HIS A 19 -2.74 -5.19 1.46
C HIS A 19 -4.07 -5.04 2.21
N ALA A 20 -4.73 -3.89 2.06
CA ALA A 20 -6.04 -3.64 2.67
C ALA A 20 -7.09 -4.66 2.18
N ARG A 21 -7.02 -5.10 0.92
CA ARG A 21 -7.88 -6.18 0.41
C ARG A 21 -7.59 -7.51 1.09
N VAL A 22 -6.31 -7.86 1.31
CA VAL A 22 -5.91 -9.08 2.02
C VAL A 22 -6.43 -9.07 3.46
N GLU A 23 -6.27 -7.95 4.18
CA GLU A 23 -6.80 -7.82 5.54
C GLU A 23 -8.33 -7.90 5.57
N ARG A 24 -9.04 -7.24 4.66
CA ARG A 24 -10.52 -7.38 4.56
C ARG A 24 -10.95 -8.81 4.31
N LEU A 25 -10.24 -9.57 3.46
CA LEU A 25 -10.54 -10.99 3.23
C LEU A 25 -10.34 -11.80 4.51
N ARG A 26 -9.27 -11.52 5.25
CA ARG A 26 -8.98 -12.17 6.53
C ARG A 26 -10.03 -11.84 7.60
N GLU A 27 -10.49 -10.60 7.67
CA GLU A 27 -11.58 -10.18 8.55
C GLU A 27 -12.91 -10.86 8.16
N ASN A 28 -13.22 -10.91 6.87
CA ASN A 28 -14.47 -11.49 6.36
C ASN A 28 -14.54 -13.02 6.48
N TYR A 29 -13.41 -13.72 6.35
CA TYR A 29 -13.36 -15.18 6.47
C TYR A 29 -13.20 -15.67 7.92
N GLY A 30 -13.05 -14.76 8.87
CA GLY A 30 -12.81 -15.09 10.26
C GLY A 30 -11.36 -15.51 10.52
N PRO A 31 -10.93 -15.46 11.80
CA PRO A 31 -9.57 -15.82 12.16
C PRO A 31 -9.29 -17.28 11.77
N PRO A 32 -8.20 -17.56 11.05
CA PRO A 32 -7.89 -18.91 10.54
C PRO A 32 -7.71 -19.96 11.65
N ALA A 33 -7.55 -19.51 12.90
CA ALA A 33 -7.49 -20.37 14.08
C ALA A 33 -8.87 -20.86 14.58
N GLN A 34 -9.97 -20.22 14.19
CA GLN A 34 -11.33 -20.56 14.66
C GLN A 34 -12.20 -21.16 13.56
N GLU A 35 -12.00 -20.81 12.29
CA GLU A 35 -12.77 -21.36 11.16
C GLU A 35 -11.86 -21.90 10.06
N ARG A 36 -12.14 -23.15 9.65
CA ARG A 36 -11.44 -23.77 8.53
C ARG A 36 -12.01 -23.18 7.24
N TRP A 37 -11.26 -22.28 6.63
CA TRP A 37 -11.64 -21.66 5.36
C TRP A 37 -11.98 -22.72 4.31
N THR A 38 -13.03 -22.47 3.55
CA THR A 38 -13.39 -23.31 2.39
C THR A 38 -12.32 -23.18 1.31
N GLY A 39 -12.19 -24.19 0.45
CA GLY A 39 -11.22 -24.18 -0.67
C GLY A 39 -11.25 -22.88 -1.49
N PRO A 40 -12.43 -22.41 -1.96
CA PRO A 40 -12.55 -21.15 -2.69
C PRO A 40 -12.15 -19.90 -1.90
N GLN A 41 -12.37 -19.86 -0.58
CA GLN A 41 -11.96 -18.74 0.27
C GLN A 41 -10.43 -18.69 0.41
N SER A 42 -9.80 -19.84 0.64
CA SER A 42 -8.34 -19.96 0.67
C SER A 42 -7.70 -19.55 -0.66
N GLU A 43 -8.26 -19.99 -1.79
CA GLU A 43 -7.77 -19.61 -3.12
C GLU A 43 -7.92 -18.11 -3.40
N THR A 44 -9.04 -17.52 -3.00
CA THR A 44 -9.28 -16.07 -3.13
C THR A 44 -8.29 -15.27 -2.30
N TYR A 45 -8.06 -15.69 -1.05
CA TYR A 45 -7.07 -15.07 -0.17
C TYR A 45 -5.65 -15.21 -0.72
N GLU A 46 -5.24 -16.41 -1.14
CA GLU A 46 -3.92 -16.64 -1.71
C GLU A 46 -3.67 -15.79 -2.95
N THR A 47 -4.66 -15.65 -3.82
CA THR A 47 -4.57 -14.81 -5.02
C THR A 47 -4.36 -13.34 -4.64
N ALA A 48 -5.14 -12.82 -3.71
CA ALA A 48 -4.98 -11.44 -3.23
C ALA A 48 -3.62 -11.24 -2.54
N TRP A 49 -3.17 -12.21 -1.75
CA TRP A 49 -1.89 -12.17 -1.06
C TRP A 49 -0.71 -12.20 -2.02
N ARG A 50 -0.77 -13.03 -3.08
CA ARG A 50 0.24 -13.06 -4.14
C ARG A 50 0.31 -11.73 -4.88
N ALA A 51 -0.84 -11.19 -5.29
CA ALA A 51 -0.91 -9.89 -5.96
C ALA A 51 -0.29 -8.77 -5.10
N TRP A 52 -0.61 -8.73 -3.81
CA TRP A 52 0.01 -7.80 -2.87
C TRP A 52 1.53 -8.00 -2.77
N ARG A 53 1.99 -9.25 -2.64
CA ARG A 53 3.44 -9.55 -2.54
C ARG A 53 4.21 -9.11 -3.77
N ASP A 54 3.64 -9.27 -4.95
CA ASP A 54 4.32 -8.90 -6.19
C ASP A 54 4.43 -7.38 -6.32
N LEU A 55 3.39 -6.64 -5.95
CA LEU A 55 3.44 -5.17 -5.84
C LEU A 55 4.43 -4.69 -4.79
N ALA A 56 4.46 -5.33 -3.62
CA ALA A 56 5.41 -4.99 -2.57
C ALA A 56 6.86 -5.25 -3.00
N ARG A 57 7.14 -6.33 -3.75
CA ARG A 57 8.47 -6.61 -4.30
C ARG A 57 8.90 -5.58 -5.33
N ASP A 58 8.02 -5.24 -6.26
CA ASP A 58 8.27 -4.22 -7.28
C ASP A 58 8.58 -2.86 -6.64
N LEU A 59 7.79 -2.45 -5.65
CA LEU A 59 8.04 -1.24 -4.86
C LEU A 59 9.40 -1.27 -4.14
N GLN A 60 9.72 -2.38 -3.48
CA GLN A 60 10.97 -2.53 -2.74
C GLN A 60 12.20 -2.51 -3.67
N ALA A 61 12.06 -2.97 -4.92
CA ALA A 61 13.10 -2.83 -5.94
C ALA A 61 13.23 -1.37 -6.39
N ALA A 62 12.11 -0.71 -6.70
CA ALA A 62 12.08 0.67 -7.16
C ALA A 62 12.64 1.66 -6.11
N LEU A 63 12.30 1.48 -4.83
CA LEU A 63 12.86 2.25 -3.71
C LEU A 63 14.38 2.10 -3.61
N SER A 64 14.87 0.88 -3.82
CA SER A 64 16.31 0.56 -3.77
C SER A 64 17.07 1.25 -4.90
N GLU A 65 16.53 1.21 -6.10
CA GLU A 65 17.10 1.86 -7.29
C GLU A 65 17.08 3.38 -7.12
N TYR A 66 15.93 3.97 -6.76
CA TYR A 66 15.80 5.41 -6.54
C TYR A 66 16.72 5.93 -5.44
N ALA A 67 16.79 5.24 -4.29
CA ALA A 67 17.68 5.63 -3.20
C ALA A 67 19.16 5.61 -3.63
N SER A 68 19.54 4.64 -4.45
CA SER A 68 20.90 4.51 -4.98
C SER A 68 21.21 5.62 -5.99
N ASP A 69 20.27 5.94 -6.87
CA ASP A 69 20.38 7.00 -7.88
C ASP A 69 20.48 8.40 -7.22
N GLU A 70 19.67 8.65 -6.19
CA GLU A 70 19.65 9.92 -5.44
C GLU A 70 20.79 10.00 -4.38
N GLY A 71 21.51 8.91 -4.13
CA GLY A 71 22.53 8.84 -3.07
C GLY A 71 21.96 8.98 -1.65
N ARG A 72 20.68 8.62 -1.45
CA ARG A 72 19.96 8.77 -0.19
C ARG A 72 19.81 7.43 0.54
N PRO A 73 19.67 7.42 1.87
CA PRO A 73 19.32 6.19 2.59
C PRO A 73 17.94 5.69 2.18
N ARG A 74 17.83 4.40 1.84
CA ARG A 74 16.56 3.74 1.48
C ARG A 74 15.45 3.99 2.52
N ALA A 75 15.80 3.91 3.80
CA ALA A 75 14.84 4.09 4.89
C ALA A 75 14.21 5.50 4.92
N GLU A 76 14.97 6.53 4.53
CA GLU A 76 14.44 7.90 4.45
C GLU A 76 13.47 8.05 3.27
N VAL A 77 13.86 7.54 2.10
CA VAL A 77 13.01 7.52 0.91
C VAL A 77 11.71 6.76 1.18
N GLU A 78 11.80 5.57 1.80
CA GLU A 78 10.64 4.75 2.13
C GLU A 78 9.68 5.49 3.07
N ALA A 79 10.18 6.14 4.12
CA ALA A 79 9.36 6.94 5.03
C ALA A 79 8.72 8.17 4.35
N GLU A 80 9.38 8.79 3.38
CA GLU A 80 8.81 9.89 2.59
C GLU A 80 7.71 9.41 1.64
N VAL A 81 7.95 8.31 0.94
CA VAL A 81 6.99 7.68 0.03
C VAL A 81 5.76 7.20 0.81
N GLU A 82 5.94 6.59 1.98
CA GLU A 82 4.84 6.15 2.83
C GLU A 82 3.99 7.33 3.33
N ARG A 83 4.63 8.42 3.77
CA ARG A 83 3.91 9.64 4.16
C ARG A 83 3.14 10.25 3.00
N ALA A 84 3.79 10.40 1.84
CA ALA A 84 3.16 10.96 0.65
C ALA A 84 1.97 10.11 0.15
N ALA A 85 2.09 8.78 0.19
CA ALA A 85 1.01 7.87 -0.17
C ALA A 85 -0.21 7.99 0.76
N ARG A 86 0.00 8.32 2.04
CA ARG A 86 -1.09 8.60 3.00
C ARG A 86 -1.73 9.97 2.74
N THR A 87 -0.93 11.02 2.62
CA THR A 87 -1.44 12.40 2.47
C THR A 87 -2.15 12.64 1.13
N ALA A 88 -1.71 12.01 0.05
CA ALA A 88 -2.42 12.07 -1.24
C ALA A 88 -3.80 11.36 -1.20
N GLY A 89 -4.06 10.51 -0.20
CA GLY A 89 -5.38 9.94 0.07
C GLY A 89 -6.29 10.80 0.95
N GLU A 90 -5.73 11.78 1.65
CA GLU A 90 -6.46 12.73 2.50
C GLU A 90 -6.87 14.00 1.73
N ALA A 91 -6.08 14.41 0.71
CA ALA A 91 -6.42 15.55 -0.14
C ALA A 91 -7.71 15.36 -0.97
N ASP A 92 -8.18 14.11 -1.15
CA ASP A 92 -9.47 13.78 -1.78
C ASP A 92 -10.65 13.80 -0.79
N GLN A 93 -10.39 13.87 0.53
CA GLN A 93 -11.41 13.81 1.60
C GLN A 93 -11.53 15.13 2.40
N GLY A 94 -10.84 16.20 1.99
CA GLY A 94 -10.78 17.49 2.69
C GLY A 94 -11.65 18.60 2.07
N GLY A 95 -12.77 18.24 1.43
CA GLY A 95 -13.67 19.17 0.77
C GLY A 95 -15.05 19.26 1.43
N ASP A 96 -15.14 19.56 2.72
CA ASP A 96 -16.36 20.16 3.28
C ASP A 96 -15.98 21.27 4.26
N GLY A 97 -16.49 22.47 3.97
CA GLY A 97 -16.06 23.78 4.50
C GLY A 97 -16.02 23.84 6.03
N GLY A 98 -15.01 24.47 6.62
CA GLY A 98 -14.89 25.92 6.63
C GLY A 98 -15.51 26.46 7.93
N PRO A 99 -14.72 26.95 8.90
CA PRO A 99 -15.22 27.42 10.20
C PRO A 99 -15.81 28.84 10.10
N ASP A 100 -16.62 29.20 11.11
CA ASP A 100 -17.08 30.55 11.52
C ASP A 100 -18.08 31.27 10.58
N GLU A 101 -19.08 32.06 11.01
CA GLU A 101 -19.63 32.62 12.27
C GLU A 101 -20.94 33.37 11.87
N PRO A 102 -21.71 34.12 12.71
CA PRO A 102 -21.60 34.38 14.16
C PRO A 102 -22.76 33.86 15.03
#